data_AF-A0A845GLB8-F1
#
_entry.id   AF-A0A845GLB8-F1
#
_cell.length_a   1.000
_cell.length_b   1.000
_cell.length_c   1.000
_cell.angle_alpha   90.00
_cell.angle_beta   90.00
_cell.angle_gamma   90.00
#
_symmetry.space_group_name_H-M   'P 1'
#
loop_
_entity.id
_entity.type
_entity.pdbx_description
1 polymer ?
#
loop_
_entity_poly.entity_id
_entity_poly.type
_entity_poly.pdbx_seq_one_letter_code
_entity_poly.pdbx_strand_id
1 'polypeptide(L)'
;MRLLSATEFATRLATPYTDAALASSELLLNGEPSGVIVTGAVLEAAVEWHGCRIAFLTDDIPFEDMLRIYMFDANMTLMDAAVLGAMYSTGTFAELSPQPPNALTFRFFGGIVWRMKLLAEREFSLPLLSDPRGVSRKFKFFRHFRIEGKPQPESARRSSAQSKRSARAEVATPPSRRTTRKRAPKIV
;
A
#
# COMPACT_ATOMS: atom_id res chain seq x y z
N MET A 1 -5.83 19.35 1.51
CA MET A 1 -5.75 17.94 1.09
C MET A 1 -7.01 17.26 1.56
N ARG A 2 -7.73 16.56 0.69
CA ARG A 2 -9.01 15.94 1.03
C ARG A 2 -9.26 14.68 0.22
N LEU A 3 -9.89 13.68 0.83
CA LEU A 3 -10.40 12.51 0.11
C LEU A 3 -11.56 12.93 -0.81
N LEU A 4 -11.57 12.42 -2.04
CA LEU A 4 -12.67 12.61 -2.98
C LEU A 4 -13.67 11.48 -2.84
N SER A 5 -14.96 11.82 -2.87
CA SER A 5 -16.05 10.85 -2.91
C SER A 5 -16.23 10.25 -4.31
N ALA A 6 -16.95 9.13 -4.40
CA ALA A 6 -17.27 8.48 -5.67
C ALA A 6 -18.13 9.36 -6.61
N THR A 7 -18.84 10.36 -6.09
CA THR A 7 -19.54 11.32 -6.94
C THR A 7 -18.59 12.35 -7.55
N GLU A 8 -17.50 12.69 -6.87
CA GLU A 8 -16.54 13.72 -7.32
C GLU A 8 -15.48 13.14 -8.27
N PHE A 9 -15.01 11.93 -7.97
CA PHE A 9 -14.00 11.24 -8.75
C PHE A 9 -14.27 9.74 -8.74
N ALA A 10 -14.45 9.17 -9.92
CA ALA A 10 -14.73 7.75 -10.11
C ALA A 10 -13.98 7.20 -11.32
N THR A 11 -14.10 5.90 -11.52
CA THR A 11 -13.64 5.24 -12.73
C THR A 11 -14.76 4.42 -13.34
N ARG A 12 -14.70 4.25 -14.65
CA ARG A 12 -15.49 3.27 -15.40
C ARG A 12 -14.55 2.34 -16.11
N LEU A 13 -14.70 1.04 -15.89
CA LEU A 13 -13.90 0.03 -16.58
C LEU A 13 -14.11 0.18 -18.10
N ALA A 14 -13.03 0.43 -18.82
CA ALA A 14 -13.02 0.60 -20.27
C ALA A 14 -12.70 -0.72 -20.97
N THR A 15 -11.67 -1.42 -20.50
CA THR A 15 -11.34 -2.79 -20.93
C THR A 15 -11.06 -3.66 -19.71
N PRO A 16 -11.66 -4.85 -19.59
CA PRO A 16 -11.33 -5.78 -18.53
C PRO A 16 -9.93 -6.35 -18.70
N TYR A 17 -9.40 -6.96 -17.64
CA TYR A 17 -8.17 -7.75 -17.70
C TYR A 17 -8.34 -8.97 -18.61
N THR A 18 -7.25 -9.33 -19.29
CA THR A 18 -7.09 -10.58 -20.03
C THR A 18 -5.66 -11.09 -19.85
N ASP A 19 -5.40 -12.36 -20.13
CA ASP A 19 -4.04 -12.92 -20.09
C ASP A 19 -3.03 -12.18 -21.01
N ALA A 20 -3.53 -11.45 -22.02
CA ALA A 20 -2.72 -10.70 -22.97
C ALA A 20 -2.56 -9.20 -22.61
N ALA A 21 -3.45 -8.65 -21.78
CA ALA A 21 -3.51 -7.21 -21.53
C ALA A 21 -4.12 -6.87 -20.17
N LEU A 22 -3.52 -5.87 -19.52
CA LEU A 22 -4.02 -5.32 -18.26
C LEU A 22 -5.36 -4.58 -18.47
N ALA A 23 -6.17 -4.55 -17.41
CA ALA A 23 -7.39 -3.76 -17.38
C ALA A 23 -7.09 -2.26 -17.57
N SER A 24 -8.03 -1.55 -18.19
CA SER A 24 -7.99 -0.10 -18.29
C SER A 24 -9.31 0.50 -17.87
N SER A 25 -9.24 1.68 -17.29
CA SER A 25 -10.40 2.43 -16.82
C SER A 25 -10.34 3.87 -17.30
N GLU A 26 -11.50 4.39 -17.66
CA GLU A 26 -11.70 5.81 -17.91
C GLU A 26 -11.98 6.54 -16.59
N LEU A 27 -11.33 7.68 -16.39
CA LEU A 27 -11.57 8.53 -15.22
C LEU A 27 -12.84 9.37 -15.42
N LEU A 28 -13.67 9.44 -14.40
CA LEU A 28 -14.88 10.26 -14.36
C LEU A 28 -14.72 11.40 -13.37
N LEU A 29 -15.14 12.61 -13.76
CA LEU A 29 -15.21 13.78 -12.88
C LEU A 29 -16.66 14.18 -12.72
N ASN A 30 -17.17 14.24 -11.49
CA ASN A 30 -18.57 14.58 -11.22
C ASN A 30 -19.57 13.70 -12.00
N GLY A 31 -19.22 12.43 -12.23
CA GLY A 31 -19.98 11.48 -13.04
C GLY A 31 -19.74 11.56 -14.55
N GLU A 32 -19.04 12.58 -15.04
CA GLU A 32 -18.83 12.80 -16.48
C GLU A 32 -17.50 12.20 -16.97
N PRO A 33 -17.46 11.59 -18.16
CA PRO A 33 -16.23 11.09 -18.78
C PRO A 33 -15.20 12.19 -19.01
N SER A 34 -13.98 11.99 -18.50
CA SER A 34 -12.87 12.93 -18.71
C SER A 34 -12.12 12.69 -20.03
N GLY A 35 -12.34 11.55 -20.69
CA GLY A 35 -11.53 11.09 -21.82
C GLY A 35 -10.14 10.58 -21.45
N VAL A 36 -9.77 10.60 -20.16
CA VAL A 36 -8.49 10.08 -19.67
C VAL A 36 -8.63 8.59 -19.34
N ILE A 37 -7.83 7.76 -20.02
CA ILE A 37 -7.76 6.32 -19.79
C ILE A 37 -6.46 5.98 -19.08
N VAL A 38 -6.55 5.21 -17.99
CA VAL A 38 -5.41 4.69 -17.23
C VAL A 38 -5.47 3.18 -17.11
N THR A 39 -4.33 2.55 -16.87
CA THR A 39 -4.28 1.13 -16.47
C THR A 39 -4.80 0.99 -15.03
N GLY A 40 -5.52 -0.09 -14.76
CA GLY A 40 -6.13 -0.37 -13.47
C GLY A 40 -7.62 -0.68 -13.63
N ALA A 41 -8.12 -1.62 -12.82
CA ALA A 41 -9.50 -2.07 -12.84
C ALA A 41 -10.35 -1.37 -11.77
N VAL A 42 -9.83 -1.29 -10.54
CA VAL A 42 -10.59 -0.84 -9.37
C VAL A 42 -9.98 0.45 -8.84
N LEU A 43 -10.79 1.48 -8.65
CA LEU A 43 -10.40 2.70 -7.94
C LEU A 43 -10.51 2.46 -6.43
N GLU A 44 -9.36 2.39 -5.76
CA GLU A 44 -9.28 2.20 -4.31
C GLU A 44 -9.57 3.49 -3.54
N ALA A 45 -9.02 4.61 -4.03
CA ALA A 45 -9.22 5.93 -3.45
C ALA A 45 -8.78 7.04 -4.40
N ALA A 46 -9.29 8.25 -4.14
CA ALA A 46 -8.82 9.47 -4.77
C ALA A 46 -8.65 10.61 -3.76
N VAL A 47 -7.68 11.49 -4.01
CA VAL A 47 -7.32 12.62 -3.15
C VAL A 47 -7.14 13.88 -3.99
N GLU A 48 -7.62 15.01 -3.47
CA GLU A 48 -7.30 16.33 -4.01
C GLU A 48 -6.27 17.07 -3.15
N TRP A 49 -5.30 17.69 -3.82
CA TRP A 49 -4.28 18.52 -3.20
C TRP A 49 -3.85 19.65 -4.14
N HIS A 50 -4.09 20.91 -3.75
CA HIS A 50 -3.79 22.11 -4.56
C HIS A 50 -4.27 22.02 -6.02
N GLY A 51 -5.54 21.59 -6.20
CA GLY A 51 -6.13 21.42 -7.54
C GLY A 51 -5.61 20.22 -8.33
N CYS A 52 -4.60 19.50 -7.82
CA CYS A 52 -4.17 18.22 -8.38
C CYS A 52 -5.03 17.09 -7.83
N ARG A 53 -5.29 16.09 -8.67
CA ARG A 53 -6.03 14.88 -8.31
C ARG A 53 -5.10 13.68 -8.33
N ILE A 54 -5.15 12.88 -7.28
CA ILE A 54 -4.32 11.69 -7.13
C ILE A 54 -5.25 10.49 -7.05
N ALA A 55 -5.06 9.51 -7.92
CA ALA A 55 -5.86 8.29 -7.99
C ALA A 55 -5.02 7.07 -7.65
N PHE A 56 -5.58 6.18 -6.83
CA PHE A 56 -5.02 4.90 -6.43
C PHE A 56 -5.87 3.80 -7.06
N LEU A 57 -5.29 2.99 -7.95
CA LEU A 57 -5.98 1.90 -8.62
C LEU A 57 -5.28 0.56 -8.41
N THR A 58 -6.05 -0.51 -8.36
CA THR A 58 -5.55 -1.90 -8.39
C THR A 58 -6.01 -2.61 -9.65
N ASP A 59 -5.29 -3.67 -10.02
CA ASP A 59 -5.48 -4.37 -11.30
C ASP A 59 -6.58 -5.45 -11.28
N ASP A 60 -7.09 -5.82 -10.09
CA ASP A 60 -8.08 -6.91 -9.90
C ASP A 60 -7.64 -8.24 -10.55
N ILE A 61 -6.34 -8.56 -10.42
CA ILE A 61 -5.75 -9.80 -10.92
C ILE A 61 -5.54 -10.75 -9.73
N PRO A 62 -6.08 -11.98 -9.78
CA PRO A 62 -5.87 -12.96 -8.72
C PRO A 62 -4.38 -13.20 -8.47
N PHE A 63 -3.98 -13.14 -7.20
CA PHE A 63 -2.59 -13.36 -6.73
C PHE A 63 -1.55 -12.34 -7.21
N GLU A 64 -1.96 -11.29 -7.94
CA GLU A 64 -1.09 -10.19 -8.36
C GLU A 64 -1.64 -8.86 -7.85
N ASP A 65 -1.05 -8.36 -6.76
CA ASP A 65 -1.43 -7.08 -6.19
C ASP A 65 -0.46 -5.99 -6.66
N MET A 66 -0.91 -5.19 -7.63
CA MET A 66 -0.23 -3.98 -8.10
C MET A 66 -1.08 -2.76 -7.78
N LEU A 67 -0.51 -1.80 -7.05
CA LEU A 67 -1.12 -0.51 -6.77
C LEU A 67 -0.54 0.55 -7.72
N ARG A 68 -1.40 1.12 -8.55
CA ARG A 68 -1.08 2.19 -9.47
C ARG A 68 -1.46 3.52 -8.86
N ILE A 69 -0.52 4.45 -8.88
CA ILE A 69 -0.72 5.81 -8.41
C ILE A 69 -0.55 6.74 -9.59
N TYR A 70 -1.56 7.58 -9.83
CA TYR A 70 -1.55 8.60 -10.86
C TYR A 70 -1.79 9.96 -10.23
N MET A 71 -1.03 10.98 -10.65
CA MET A 71 -1.23 12.37 -10.27
C MET A 71 -1.54 13.20 -11.51
N PHE A 72 -2.66 13.91 -11.47
CA PHE A 72 -3.15 14.78 -12.53
C PHE A 72 -3.21 16.23 -12.06
N ASP A 73 -3.01 17.16 -12.99
CA ASP A 73 -3.30 18.56 -12.74
C ASP A 73 -4.82 18.85 -12.76
N ALA A 74 -5.19 20.13 -12.59
CA ALA A 74 -6.59 20.55 -12.59
C ALA A 74 -7.32 20.24 -13.92
N ASN A 75 -6.58 20.18 -15.03
CA ASN A 75 -7.07 19.91 -16.38
C ASN A 75 -6.99 18.42 -16.75
N MET A 76 -6.75 17.53 -15.77
CA MET A 76 -6.61 16.09 -15.97
C MET A 76 -5.40 15.68 -16.82
N THR A 77 -4.37 16.53 -16.94
CA THR A 77 -3.10 16.15 -17.57
C THR A 77 -2.28 15.31 -16.60
N LEU A 78 -1.78 14.16 -17.06
CA LEU A 78 -0.95 13.27 -16.24
C LEU A 78 0.41 13.90 -15.93
N MET A 79 0.63 14.25 -14.66
CA MET A 79 1.88 14.85 -14.18
C MET A 79 2.93 13.79 -13.82
N ASP A 80 2.56 12.81 -13.00
CA ASP A 80 3.46 11.77 -12.51
C ASP A 80 2.69 10.48 -12.21
N ALA A 81 3.41 9.35 -12.20
CA ALA A 81 2.82 8.04 -11.92
C ALA A 81 3.84 7.09 -11.28
N ALA A 82 3.31 6.13 -10.53
CA ALA A 82 4.09 5.03 -9.96
C ALA A 82 3.26 3.75 -9.89
N VAL A 83 3.94 2.62 -9.91
CA VAL A 83 3.36 1.31 -9.61
C VAL A 83 4.10 0.73 -8.42
N LEU A 84 3.35 0.40 -7.37
CA LEU A 84 3.82 -0.30 -6.20
C LEU A 84 3.40 -1.76 -6.31
N GLY A 85 4.34 -2.65 -6.06
CA GLY A 85 4.10 -4.09 -6.04
C GLY A 85 5.40 -4.86 -6.17
N ALA A 86 5.34 -6.14 -5.85
CA ALA A 86 6.48 -7.03 -5.96
C ALA A 86 5.98 -8.44 -6.27
N MET A 87 6.79 -9.21 -7.00
CA MET A 87 6.48 -10.61 -7.28
C MET A 87 6.22 -11.36 -5.97
N TYR A 88 5.17 -12.19 -5.98
CA TYR A 88 4.75 -13.03 -4.85
C TYR A 88 4.39 -12.25 -3.59
N SER A 89 4.13 -10.94 -3.67
CA SER A 89 3.68 -10.15 -2.52
C SER A 89 2.18 -9.90 -2.62
N THR A 90 1.42 -10.38 -1.64
CA THR A 90 0.02 -9.98 -1.49
C THR A 90 -0.05 -8.61 -0.81
N GLY A 91 -0.81 -7.69 -1.38
CA GLY A 91 -1.00 -6.33 -0.90
C GLY A 91 -2.47 -5.94 -0.88
N THR A 92 -2.95 -5.43 0.25
CA THR A 92 -4.31 -4.87 0.34
C THR A 92 -4.19 -3.39 0.57
N PHE A 93 -4.78 -2.58 -0.31
CA PHE A 93 -4.81 -1.14 -0.12
C PHE A 93 -5.70 -0.80 1.08
N ALA A 94 -5.15 -0.11 2.06
CA ALA A 94 -5.88 0.19 3.29
C ALA A 94 -5.29 1.40 4.02
N GLU A 95 -6.04 1.91 5.01
CA GLU A 95 -5.57 2.94 5.95
C GLU A 95 -5.02 4.21 5.26
N LEU A 96 -5.59 4.60 4.10
CA LEU A 96 -5.21 5.86 3.46
C LEU A 96 -5.56 7.04 4.37
N SER A 97 -4.56 7.86 4.67
CA SER A 97 -4.69 8.98 5.58
C SER A 97 -3.95 10.21 5.03
N PRO A 98 -4.66 11.32 4.78
CA PRO A 98 -4.08 12.64 4.56
C PRO A 98 -3.23 13.11 5.75
N GLN A 99 -2.00 13.53 5.46
CA GLN A 99 -1.04 14.07 6.41
C GLN A 99 -0.65 15.49 5.96
N PRO A 100 -1.40 16.53 6.39
CA PRO A 100 -1.07 17.91 6.04
C PRO A 100 0.37 18.29 6.44
N PRO A 101 1.06 19.15 5.67
CA PRO A 101 0.51 19.89 4.54
C PRO A 101 0.52 19.13 3.21
N ASN A 102 1.37 18.12 3.05
CA ASN A 102 1.72 17.58 1.73
C ASN A 102 2.11 16.09 1.72
N ALA A 103 1.62 15.29 2.65
CA ALA A 103 1.89 13.87 2.67
C ALA A 103 0.62 13.02 2.73
N LEU A 104 0.74 11.78 2.28
CA LEU A 104 -0.25 10.74 2.40
C LEU A 104 0.42 9.52 3.01
N THR A 105 -0.27 8.81 3.90
CA THR A 105 0.17 7.51 4.39
C THR A 105 -0.86 6.45 4.06
N PHE A 106 -0.43 5.23 3.76
CA PHE A 106 -1.33 4.12 3.46
C PHE A 106 -0.60 2.79 3.68
N ARG A 107 -1.37 1.70 3.75
CA ARG A 107 -0.86 0.33 3.70
C ARG A 107 -1.16 -0.28 2.34
N PHE A 108 -0.26 -1.14 1.90
CA PHE A 108 -0.44 -1.96 0.71
C PHE A 108 0.28 -3.31 0.88
N PHE A 109 1.48 -3.49 0.30
CA PHE A 109 2.30 -4.69 0.51
C PHE A 109 3.46 -4.46 1.50
N GLY A 110 4.11 -5.55 1.89
CA GLY A 110 5.32 -5.53 2.72
C GLY A 110 5.06 -5.13 4.18
N GLY A 111 3.78 -5.07 4.57
CA GLY A 111 3.21 -4.72 5.89
C GLY A 111 3.92 -3.59 6.62
N ILE A 112 4.32 -2.58 5.87
CA ILE A 112 4.77 -1.29 6.36
C ILE A 112 3.67 -0.26 6.11
N VAL A 113 3.81 0.91 6.71
CA VAL A 113 3.08 2.10 6.29
C VAL A 113 3.94 2.78 5.23
N TRP A 114 3.39 2.91 4.03
CA TRP A 114 3.97 3.69 2.95
C TRP A 114 3.70 5.16 3.20
N ARG A 115 4.66 6.02 2.87
CA ARG A 115 4.50 7.46 2.90
C ARG A 115 4.73 8.01 1.51
N MET A 116 3.77 8.79 1.01
CA MET A 116 3.90 9.53 -0.22
C MET A 116 3.98 11.02 0.09
N LYS A 117 5.07 11.67 -0.33
CA LYS A 117 5.27 13.12 -0.17
C LYS A 117 4.95 13.81 -1.50
N LEU A 118 3.99 14.71 -1.49
CA LEU A 118 3.61 15.57 -2.60
C LEU A 118 4.53 16.80 -2.65
N LEU A 119 4.97 17.16 -3.85
CA LEU A 119 5.94 18.21 -4.07
C LEU A 119 5.24 19.42 -4.69
N ALA A 120 5.35 20.59 -4.06
CA ALA A 120 4.71 21.81 -4.54
C ALA A 120 5.30 22.25 -5.89
N GLU A 121 6.59 22.01 -6.07
CA GLU A 121 7.30 22.16 -7.32
C GLU A 121 7.88 20.80 -7.73
N ARG A 122 8.05 20.57 -9.03
CA ARG A 122 8.70 19.34 -9.50
C ARG A 122 10.15 19.32 -9.02
N GLU A 123 10.59 18.19 -8.49
CA GLU A 123 11.97 18.02 -8.05
C GLU A 123 12.72 17.11 -9.03
N PHE A 124 14.02 17.36 -9.18
CA PHE A 124 14.90 16.46 -9.91
C PHE A 124 15.02 15.11 -9.17
N SER A 125 14.98 14.01 -9.92
CA SER A 125 15.13 12.66 -9.40
C SER A 125 15.83 11.79 -10.43
N LEU A 126 16.88 11.10 -9.99
CA LEU A 126 17.61 10.16 -10.84
C LEU A 126 16.72 8.94 -11.13
N PRO A 127 16.46 8.63 -12.42
CA PRO A 127 15.75 7.41 -12.80
C PRO A 127 16.46 6.17 -12.24
N LEU A 128 15.69 5.15 -11.85
CA LEU A 128 16.15 3.82 -11.39
C LEU A 128 16.85 3.77 -10.01
N LEU A 129 17.33 4.88 -9.45
CA LEU A 129 18.07 4.90 -8.17
C LEU A 129 17.28 5.52 -7.01
N SER A 130 16.26 6.33 -7.30
CA SER A 130 15.64 7.18 -6.28
C SER A 130 14.47 6.53 -5.52
N ASP A 131 13.82 5.53 -6.11
CA ASP A 131 12.60 4.94 -5.57
C ASP A 131 12.88 3.73 -4.66
N PRO A 132 12.08 3.48 -3.62
CA PRO A 132 12.18 2.29 -2.77
C PRO A 132 11.97 0.98 -3.52
N ARG A 133 12.37 -0.14 -2.90
CA ARG A 133 12.10 -1.49 -3.43
C ARG A 133 10.59 -1.72 -3.60
N GLY A 134 10.22 -2.32 -4.74
CA GLY A 134 8.83 -2.58 -5.12
C GLY A 134 8.06 -1.34 -5.54
N VAL A 135 8.78 -0.25 -5.86
CA VAL A 135 8.23 0.90 -6.58
C VAL A 135 8.87 0.93 -7.97
N SER A 136 8.05 1.05 -9.00
CA SER A 136 8.48 1.17 -10.38
C SER A 136 7.80 2.36 -11.06
N ARG A 137 8.51 3.01 -12.00
CA ARG A 137 8.02 4.20 -12.69
C ARG A 137 8.56 4.26 -14.11
N LYS A 138 7.86 4.99 -14.98
CA LYS A 138 8.42 5.41 -16.27
C LYS A 138 9.64 6.29 -16.06
N PHE A 139 10.58 6.22 -17.00
CA PHE A 139 11.79 7.02 -17.01
C PHE A 139 11.44 8.52 -17.16
N LYS A 140 11.70 9.29 -16.10
CA LYS A 140 11.54 10.75 -16.04
C LYS A 140 12.57 11.31 -15.05
N PHE A 141 13.17 12.45 -15.38
CA PHE A 141 14.13 13.16 -14.52
C PHE A 141 13.48 14.08 -13.47
N PHE A 142 12.17 14.32 -13.59
CA PHE A 142 11.43 15.17 -12.66
C PHE A 142 10.23 14.42 -12.10
N ARG A 143 9.96 14.65 -10.81
CA ARG A 143 8.87 14.01 -10.06
C ARG A 143 8.00 15.06 -9.39
N HIS A 144 6.72 14.75 -9.27
CA HIS A 144 5.74 15.54 -8.52
C HIS A 144 5.37 14.90 -7.18
N PHE A 145 5.78 13.65 -6.95
CA PHE A 145 5.70 13.02 -5.64
C PHE A 145 6.82 12.00 -5.41
N ARG A 146 7.22 11.85 -4.14
CA ARG A 146 8.13 10.81 -3.67
C ARG A 146 7.36 9.71 -2.96
N ILE A 147 7.78 8.46 -3.15
CA ILE A 147 7.31 7.34 -2.34
C ILE A 147 8.44 6.96 -1.40
N GLU A 148 8.10 6.77 -0.13
CA GLU A 148 9.02 6.42 0.94
C GLU A 148 8.49 5.16 1.64
N GLY A 149 9.38 4.21 1.87
CA GLY A 149 9.07 2.95 2.51
C GLY A 149 10.30 2.05 2.56
N LYS A 150 10.37 1.18 3.57
CA LYS A 150 11.39 0.14 3.66
C LYS A 150 10.70 -1.23 3.82
N PRO A 151 10.07 -1.75 2.77
CA PRO A 151 9.35 -3.03 2.88
C PRO A 151 10.34 -4.15 3.17
N GLN A 152 9.96 -5.05 4.08
CA GLN A 152 10.74 -6.25 4.37
C GLN A 152 10.33 -7.38 3.41
N PRO A 153 11.28 -8.21 2.93
CA PRO A 153 10.97 -9.40 2.14
C PRO A 153 10.03 -10.35 2.90
N GLU A 154 9.10 -11.02 2.22
CA GLU A 154 8.14 -11.93 2.86
C GLU A 154 8.83 -13.08 3.62
N SER A 155 9.95 -13.58 3.10
CA SER A 155 10.75 -14.64 3.74
C SER A 155 11.26 -14.26 5.14
N ALA A 156 11.59 -12.99 5.39
CA ALA A 156 12.06 -12.50 6.69
C ALA A 156 10.93 -12.36 7.73
N ARG A 157 9.67 -12.29 7.29
CA ARG A 157 8.51 -12.17 8.18
C ARG A 157 8.10 -13.52 8.77
N ARG A 158 8.20 -14.60 8.01
CA ARG A 158 7.89 -15.95 8.50
C ARG A 158 8.84 -16.37 9.62
N SER A 159 10.15 -16.08 9.49
CA SER A 159 11.14 -16.41 10.53
C SER A 159 10.95 -15.62 11.83
N SER A 160 10.63 -14.32 11.75
CA SER A 160 10.39 -13.48 12.93
C SER A 160 9.06 -13.77 13.63
N ALA A 161 8.00 -14.12 12.89
CA ALA A 161 6.74 -14.57 13.47
C ALA A 161 6.85 -15.95 14.16
N GLN A 162 7.65 -16.87 13.60
CA GLN A 162 7.90 -18.19 14.19
C GLN A 162 8.78 -18.09 15.45
N SER A 163 9.80 -17.24 15.44
CA SER A 163 10.65 -16.97 16.62
C SER A 163 9.84 -16.37 17.79
N LYS A 164 8.90 -15.45 17.52
CA LYS A 164 8.02 -14.88 18.57
C LYS A 164 7.00 -15.89 19.12
N ARG A 165 6.54 -16.85 18.31
CA ARG A 165 5.65 -17.93 18.79
C ARG A 165 6.40 -18.94 19.67
N SER A 166 7.62 -19.32 19.32
CA SER A 166 8.45 -20.21 20.15
C SER A 166 8.82 -19.57 21.48
N ALA A 167 9.21 -18.30 21.50
CA ALA A 167 9.54 -17.59 22.74
C ALA A 167 8.35 -17.45 23.70
N ARG A 168 7.11 -17.40 23.18
CA ARG A 168 5.91 -17.32 24.02
C ARG A 168 5.48 -18.69 24.59
N ALA A 169 5.83 -19.78 23.91
CA ALA A 169 5.56 -21.14 24.40
C ALA A 169 6.52 -21.55 25.53
N GLU A 170 7.76 -21.05 25.52
CA GLU A 170 8.80 -21.43 26.49
C GLU A 170 8.63 -20.79 27.88
N VAL A 171 7.86 -19.69 27.99
CA VAL A 171 7.62 -18.97 29.25
C VAL A 171 6.45 -19.57 30.07
N ALA A 172 5.67 -20.51 29.50
CA ALA A 172 4.48 -21.07 30.14
C ALA A 172 4.70 -22.50 30.72
N THR A 173 5.78 -22.70 31.50
CA THR A 173 5.94 -23.93 32.30
C THR A 173 5.98 -23.58 33.79
N PRO A 174 4.97 -23.94 34.60
CA PRO A 174 5.01 -23.71 36.05
C PRO A 174 5.87 -24.78 36.75
N PRO A 175 6.57 -24.45 37.86
CA PRO A 175 7.44 -25.40 38.54
C PRO A 175 6.62 -26.47 39.27
N SER A 176 7.03 -27.73 39.10
CA SER A 176 6.41 -28.90 39.74
C SER A 176 6.64 -28.90 41.25
N ARG A 177 5.55 -28.95 42.02
CA ARG A 177 5.54 -28.84 43.49
C ARG A 177 5.91 -30.20 44.12
N ARG A 178 7.08 -30.25 44.74
CA ARG A 178 7.61 -31.40 45.52
C ARG A 178 6.73 -31.64 46.75
N THR A 179 6.09 -32.81 46.85
CA THR A 179 5.29 -33.21 48.02
C THR A 179 6.17 -33.77 49.14
N THR A 180 6.18 -33.09 50.29
CA THR A 180 6.79 -33.57 51.54
C THR A 180 5.80 -34.42 52.32
N ARG A 181 6.19 -35.68 52.59
CA ARG A 181 5.45 -36.69 53.35
C ARG A 181 5.53 -36.34 54.86
N LYS A 182 4.42 -35.95 55.50
CA LYS A 182 4.33 -35.77 56.96
C LYS A 182 4.02 -37.09 57.66
N ARG A 183 4.82 -37.43 58.69
CA ARG A 183 4.60 -38.52 59.66
C ARG A 183 3.42 -38.19 60.58
N ALA A 184 2.64 -39.21 60.94
CA ALA A 184 1.60 -39.15 61.98
C ALA A 184 2.17 -39.59 63.35
N PRO A 185 1.67 -39.05 64.48
CA PRO A 185 1.86 -39.64 65.80
C PRO A 185 0.64 -40.47 66.25
N LYS A 186 0.94 -41.43 67.14
CA LYS A 186 0.05 -42.40 67.80
C LYS A 186 -1.00 -41.73 68.70
N ILE A 187 -2.14 -42.41 68.87
CA ILE A 187 -3.14 -42.18 69.92
C ILE A 187 -3.24 -43.46 70.76
N VAL A 188 -3.10 -43.26 72.09
CA VAL A 188 -3.45 -44.06 73.29
C VAL A 188 -3.22 -45.57 73.26
#